data_AF-A0A950SFD0-F1
#
_entry.id   AF-A0A950SFD0-F1
#
_cell.length_a   1.000
_cell.length_b   1.000
_cell.length_c   1.000
_cell.angle_alpha   90.00
_cell.angle_beta   90.00
_cell.angle_gamma   90.00
#
_symmetry.space_group_name_H-M   'P 1'
#
loop_
_entity.id
_entity.type
_entity.pdbx_description
1 polymer ?
#
loop_
_entity_poly.entity_id
_entity_poly.type
_entity_poly.pdbx_seq_one_letter_code
_entity_poly.pdbx_strand_id
1 'polypeptide(L)'
;MLASALVESIRAIFLHRDPYVTKRAAATMLRCTVAEIKVAIAAGDVETSDTCSGERLPLHEVAKLARLRWQVVAIEEALGEDAQAILPPVLWTRPITLRVSRYHLQMLDHCAEREGVPVDTIAARALDDYMVAHHDELADAIEDYSIALDWPEEQDVTPRA
;
A
#
# COMPACT_ATOMS: atom_id res chain seq x y z
N MET A 1 5.63 -1.71 15.66
CA MET A 1 4.91 -2.98 15.91
C MET A 1 3.48 -2.81 15.47
N LEU A 2 3.18 -3.32 14.28
CA LEU A 2 1.84 -3.37 13.73
C LEU A 2 0.93 -4.28 14.57
N ALA A 3 -0.37 -3.97 14.60
CA ALA A 3 -1.36 -4.84 15.22
C ALA A 3 -1.47 -6.18 14.46
N SER A 4 -1.56 -7.31 15.17
CA SER A 4 -1.62 -8.66 14.57
C SER A 4 -2.66 -8.78 13.45
N ALA A 5 -3.86 -8.24 13.68
CA ALA A 5 -4.93 -8.26 12.69
C ALA A 5 -4.61 -7.49 11.39
N LEU A 6 -3.79 -6.43 11.48
CA LEU A 6 -3.32 -5.70 10.30
C LEU A 6 -2.25 -6.51 9.55
N VAL A 7 -1.33 -7.15 10.27
CA VAL A 7 -0.32 -8.03 9.69
C VAL A 7 -0.98 -9.18 8.93
N GLU A 8 -1.95 -9.86 9.53
CA GLU A 8 -2.72 -10.94 8.90
C GLU A 8 -3.44 -10.46 7.63
N SER A 9 -4.01 -9.25 7.67
CA SER A 9 -4.73 -8.66 6.54
C SER A 9 -3.79 -8.37 5.36
N ILE A 10 -2.63 -7.75 5.62
CA ILE A 10 -1.62 -7.48 4.59
C ILE A 10 -1.12 -8.80 3.98
N ARG A 11 -0.74 -9.76 4.81
CA ARG A 11 -0.26 -11.07 4.36
C ARG A 11 -1.32 -11.81 3.55
N ALA A 12 -2.59 -11.71 3.92
CA ALA A 12 -3.69 -12.34 3.19
C ALA A 12 -3.89 -11.78 1.77
N ILE A 13 -3.41 -10.56 1.49
CA ILE A 13 -3.43 -9.97 0.15
C ILE A 13 -2.18 -10.38 -0.61
N PHE A 14 -1.00 -10.04 -0.08
CA PHE A 14 0.26 -10.13 -0.84
C PHE A 14 0.84 -11.55 -0.91
N LEU A 15 0.42 -12.46 -0.04
CA LEU A 15 0.80 -13.88 -0.08
C LEU A 15 -0.38 -14.77 -0.49
N HIS A 16 -1.42 -14.18 -1.07
CA HIS A 16 -2.57 -14.94 -1.55
C HIS A 16 -2.20 -15.82 -2.74
N ARG A 17 -2.76 -17.02 -2.79
CA ARG A 17 -2.40 -18.03 -3.80
C ARG A 17 -3.27 -17.97 -5.06
N ASP A 18 -4.45 -17.37 -5.00
CA ASP A 18 -5.34 -17.29 -6.14
C ASP A 18 -5.23 -15.87 -6.74
N PRO A 19 -5.10 -15.73 -8.07
CA PRO A 19 -5.01 -14.39 -8.69
C PRO A 19 -6.33 -13.62 -8.65
N TYR A 20 -7.41 -14.23 -8.18
CA TYR A 20 -8.74 -13.64 -8.13
C TYR A 20 -9.42 -13.89 -6.78
N VAL A 21 -10.10 -12.87 -6.28
CA VAL A 21 -10.86 -12.95 -5.03
C VAL A 21 -12.30 -12.47 -5.21
N THR A 22 -13.17 -12.90 -4.30
CA THR A 22 -14.55 -12.37 -4.23
C THR A 22 -14.58 -10.99 -3.59
N LYS A 23 -15.60 -10.17 -3.88
CA LYS A 23 -15.84 -8.88 -3.21
C LYS A 23 -15.82 -8.98 -1.67
N ARG A 24 -16.36 -10.08 -1.13
CA ARG A 24 -16.39 -10.35 0.32
C ARG A 24 -15.00 -10.66 0.88
N ALA A 25 -14.20 -11.45 0.15
CA ALA A 25 -12.83 -11.73 0.53
C ALA A 25 -11.98 -10.46 0.49
N ALA A 26 -12.05 -9.68 -0.60
CA ALA A 26 -11.38 -8.39 -0.72
C ALA A 26 -11.75 -7.43 0.41
N ALA A 27 -13.04 -7.29 0.74
CA ALA A 27 -13.49 -6.44 1.85
C ALA A 27 -12.91 -6.89 3.20
N THR A 28 -12.86 -8.20 3.44
CA THR A 28 -12.26 -8.76 4.67
C THR A 28 -10.76 -8.44 4.73
N MET A 29 -10.04 -8.68 3.63
CA MET A 29 -8.61 -8.44 3.48
C MET A 29 -8.26 -6.95 3.65
N LEU A 30 -9.04 -6.04 3.07
CA LEU A 30 -8.82 -4.59 3.14
C LEU A 30 -9.35 -3.96 4.44
N ARG A 31 -10.03 -4.77 5.27
CA ARG A 31 -10.70 -4.34 6.50
C ARG A 31 -11.69 -3.19 6.23
N CYS A 32 -12.49 -3.37 5.19
CA CYS A 32 -13.57 -2.48 4.80
C CYS A 32 -14.86 -3.27 4.56
N THR A 33 -15.93 -2.59 4.19
CA THR A 33 -17.22 -3.17 3.88
C THR A 33 -17.32 -3.54 2.40
N VAL A 34 -18.18 -4.52 2.08
CA VAL A 34 -18.50 -4.85 0.69
C VAL A 34 -19.14 -3.66 -0.06
N ALA A 35 -19.81 -2.75 0.67
CA ALA A 35 -20.36 -1.54 0.09
C ALA A 35 -19.27 -0.60 -0.42
N GLU A 36 -18.19 -0.39 0.36
CA GLU A 36 -17.04 0.41 -0.07
C GLU A 36 -16.35 -0.19 -1.30
N ILE A 37 -16.21 -1.52 -1.37
CA ILE A 37 -15.68 -2.18 -2.58
C ILE A 37 -16.57 -1.92 -3.81
N LYS A 38 -17.90 -1.99 -3.64
CA LYS A 38 -18.82 -1.70 -4.75
C LYS A 38 -18.75 -0.25 -5.20
N VAL A 39 -18.55 0.69 -4.28
CA VAL A 39 -18.34 2.11 -4.60
C VAL A 39 -17.06 2.29 -5.39
N ALA A 40 -15.96 1.67 -4.98
CA ALA A 40 -14.68 1.74 -5.70
C ALA A 40 -14.79 1.16 -7.13
N ILE A 41 -15.48 0.04 -7.29
CA ILE A 41 -15.77 -0.53 -8.63
C ILE A 41 -16.60 0.44 -9.48
N ALA A 42 -17.65 1.05 -8.90
CA ALA A 42 -18.51 1.99 -9.62
C ALA A 42 -17.80 3.29 -10.01
N ALA A 43 -16.79 3.70 -9.23
CA ALA A 43 -15.94 4.86 -9.51
C ALA A 43 -14.87 4.57 -10.58
N GLY A 44 -14.62 3.30 -10.89
CA GLY A 44 -13.52 2.88 -11.78
C GLY A 44 -12.17 2.78 -11.09
N ASP A 45 -12.13 2.90 -9.75
CA ASP A 45 -10.90 2.75 -8.96
C ASP A 45 -10.44 1.28 -8.86
N VAL A 46 -11.34 0.35 -9.20
CA VAL A 46 -11.14 -1.09 -9.10
C VAL A 46 -11.77 -1.77 -10.30
N GLU A 47 -10.95 -2.49 -11.06
CA GLU A 47 -11.44 -3.30 -12.16
C GLU A 47 -11.92 -4.68 -11.68
N THR A 48 -12.85 -5.28 -12.41
CA THR A 48 -13.34 -6.64 -12.18
C THR A 48 -13.18 -7.49 -13.43
N SER A 49 -13.01 -8.79 -13.24
CA SER A 49 -12.92 -9.75 -14.33
C SER A 49 -14.04 -10.77 -14.25
N ASP A 50 -14.64 -11.08 -15.39
CA ASP A 50 -15.57 -12.18 -15.52
C ASP A 50 -14.81 -13.51 -15.58
N THR A 51 -15.08 -14.39 -14.62
CA THR A 51 -14.56 -15.76 -14.60
C THR A 51 -15.69 -16.75 -14.85
N CYS A 52 -15.36 -18.02 -15.12
CA CYS A 52 -16.36 -19.09 -15.22
C CYS A 52 -17.21 -19.26 -13.93
N SER A 53 -16.75 -18.69 -12.80
CA SER A 53 -17.44 -18.71 -11.50
C SER A 53 -18.15 -17.39 -11.16
N GLY A 54 -18.30 -16.51 -12.15
CA GLY A 54 -18.86 -15.16 -12.04
C GLY A 54 -17.79 -14.07 -11.91
N GLU A 55 -18.26 -12.85 -11.70
CA GLU A 55 -17.44 -11.65 -11.51
C GLU A 55 -16.52 -11.79 -10.27
N ARG A 56 -15.23 -11.48 -10.46
CA ARG A 56 -14.17 -11.54 -9.43
C ARG A 56 -13.29 -10.30 -9.52
N LEU A 57 -12.57 -10.01 -8.43
CA LEU A 57 -11.56 -8.96 -8.40
C LEU A 57 -10.20 -9.59 -8.63
N PRO A 58 -9.40 -9.10 -9.59
CA PRO A 58 -7.98 -9.42 -9.65
C PRO A 58 -7.30 -9.06 -8.33
N LEU A 59 -6.37 -9.91 -7.89
CA LEU A 59 -5.67 -9.70 -6.62
C LEU A 59 -4.80 -8.44 -6.66
N HIS A 60 -4.23 -8.08 -7.81
CA HIS A 60 -3.43 -6.87 -7.97
C HIS A 60 -4.26 -5.60 -7.75
N GLU A 61 -5.53 -5.56 -8.15
CA GLU A 61 -6.44 -4.44 -7.88
C GLU A 61 -6.69 -4.30 -6.37
N VAL A 62 -6.85 -5.43 -5.66
CA VAL A 62 -6.97 -5.43 -4.18
C VAL A 62 -5.67 -4.95 -3.53
N ALA A 63 -4.52 -5.33 -4.08
CA ALA A 63 -3.21 -4.91 -3.60
C ALA A 63 -2.94 -3.42 -3.85
N LYS A 64 -3.40 -2.85 -4.98
CA LYS A 64 -3.38 -1.40 -5.25
C LYS A 64 -4.18 -0.63 -4.20
N LEU A 65 -5.40 -1.07 -3.88
CA LEU A 65 -6.17 -0.47 -2.78
C LEU A 65 -5.46 -0.57 -1.43
N ALA A 66 -4.78 -1.70 -1.17
CA ALA A 66 -4.00 -1.87 0.04
C ALA A 66 -2.84 -0.88 0.10
N ARG A 67 -2.14 -0.65 -1.02
CA ARG A 67 -1.04 0.32 -1.15
C ARG A 67 -1.49 1.77 -0.97
N LEU A 68 -2.70 2.11 -1.40
CA LEU A 68 -3.32 3.42 -1.15
C LEU A 68 -3.73 3.59 0.32
N ARG A 69 -4.09 2.51 0.99
CA ARG A 69 -4.57 2.52 2.39
C ARG A 69 -3.43 2.46 3.41
N TRP A 70 -2.36 1.74 3.10
CA TRP A 70 -1.26 1.45 4.03
C TRP A 70 0.08 1.87 3.44
N GLN A 71 0.91 2.48 4.27
CA GLN A 71 2.26 2.89 3.89
C GLN A 71 3.13 1.66 3.58
N VAL A 72 4.09 1.80 2.65
CA VAL A 72 5.02 0.72 2.25
C VAL A 72 5.71 0.10 3.46
N VAL A 73 6.15 0.92 4.42
CA VAL A 73 6.79 0.44 5.65
C VAL A 73 5.91 -0.54 6.43
N ALA A 74 4.60 -0.32 6.45
CA ALA A 74 3.68 -1.25 7.11
C ALA A 74 3.51 -2.54 6.32
N ILE A 75 3.54 -2.46 4.98
CA ILE A 75 3.49 -3.62 4.09
C ILE A 75 4.77 -4.45 4.25
N GLU A 76 5.94 -3.82 4.21
CA GLU A 76 7.25 -4.46 4.41
C GLU A 76 7.37 -5.12 5.79
N GLU A 77 7.00 -4.42 6.88
CA GLU A 77 7.03 -4.97 8.24
C GLU A 77 6.09 -6.19 8.37
N ALA A 78 4.91 -6.16 7.74
CA ALA A 78 3.97 -7.27 7.80
C ALA A 78 4.39 -8.48 6.94
N LEU A 79 5.09 -8.24 5.83
CA LEU A 79 5.64 -9.30 4.99
C LEU A 79 6.85 -9.97 5.63
N GLY A 80 7.67 -9.23 6.38
CA GLY A 80 8.84 -9.77 7.06
C GLY A 80 9.83 -10.40 6.07
N GLU A 81 10.18 -11.67 6.28
CA GLU A 81 11.12 -12.40 5.39
C GLU A 81 10.60 -12.53 3.95
N ASP A 82 9.28 -12.51 3.75
CA ASP A 82 8.67 -12.58 2.41
C ASP A 82 8.80 -11.26 1.63
N ALA A 83 9.15 -10.16 2.28
CA ALA A 83 9.13 -8.82 1.68
C ALA A 83 10.04 -8.71 0.45
N GLN A 84 11.23 -9.33 0.48
CA GLN A 84 12.18 -9.26 -0.64
C GLN A 84 11.69 -10.02 -1.89
N ALA A 85 10.80 -10.99 -1.72
CA ALA A 85 10.23 -11.75 -2.83
C ALA A 85 9.03 -11.04 -3.49
N ILE A 86 8.39 -10.12 -2.75
CA ILE A 86 7.14 -9.46 -3.15
C ILE A 86 7.36 -7.99 -3.53
N LEU A 87 8.19 -7.27 -2.76
CA LEU A 87 8.46 -5.85 -2.98
C LEU A 87 9.63 -5.68 -3.96
N PRO A 88 9.46 -4.87 -5.03
CA PRO A 88 10.57 -4.48 -5.86
C PRO A 88 11.61 -3.72 -5.03
N PRO A 89 12.92 -3.80 -5.37
CA PRO A 89 13.98 -3.19 -4.57
C PRO A 89 13.82 -1.70 -4.29
N VAL A 90 13.21 -0.96 -5.23
CA VAL A 90 12.91 0.48 -5.09
C VAL A 90 11.94 0.80 -3.94
N LEU A 91 11.16 -0.19 -3.48
CA LEU A 91 10.22 -0.05 -2.37
C LEU A 91 10.77 -0.50 -1.01
N TRP A 92 12.00 -1.03 -0.95
CA TRP A 92 12.59 -1.41 0.34
C TRP A 92 12.86 -0.17 1.19
N THR A 93 12.35 -0.16 2.42
CA THR A 93 12.44 1.02 3.27
C THR A 93 13.75 1.07 4.05
N ARG A 94 14.20 2.29 4.35
CA ARG A 94 15.37 2.54 5.21
C ARG A 94 15.08 3.71 6.15
N PRO A 95 15.52 3.64 7.41
CA PRO A 95 15.36 4.75 8.33
C PRO A 95 16.27 5.92 7.92
N ILE A 96 15.73 7.14 7.98
CA ILE A 96 16.47 8.37 7.79
C ILE A 96 16.49 9.11 9.14
N THR A 97 17.67 9.55 9.59
CA THR A 97 17.80 10.37 10.81
C THR A 97 18.05 11.83 10.44
N LEU A 98 17.18 12.73 10.90
CA LEU A 98 17.24 14.15 10.59
C LEU A 98 17.42 14.98 11.86
N ARG A 99 18.20 16.07 11.76
CA ARG A 99 18.23 17.11 12.78
C ARG A 99 17.23 18.19 12.39
N VAL A 100 16.15 18.30 13.17
CA VAL A 100 15.11 19.31 12.96
C VAL A 100 15.03 20.26 14.15
N SER A 101 14.48 21.45 13.93
CA SER A 101 14.20 22.39 15.01
C SER A 101 13.13 21.84 15.96
N ARG A 102 13.14 22.32 17.21
CA ARG A 102 12.18 21.89 18.24
C ARG A 102 10.72 22.13 17.83
N TYR A 103 10.44 23.21 17.11
CA TYR A 103 9.06 23.53 16.70
C TYR A 103 8.54 22.55 15.63
N HIS A 104 9.41 22.00 14.76
CA HIS A 104 8.99 20.98 13.81
C HIS A 104 8.62 19.67 14.50
N LEU A 105 9.36 19.27 15.55
CA LEU A 105 8.98 18.11 16.35
C LEU A 105 7.61 18.33 17.01
N GLN A 106 7.39 19.48 17.63
CA GLN A 106 6.10 19.82 18.25
C GLN A 106 4.94 19.82 17.25
N MET A 107 5.19 20.31 16.03
CA MET A 107 4.21 20.27 14.94
C MET A 107 3.88 18.82 14.56
N LEU A 108 4.89 17.97 14.37
CA LEU A 108 4.69 16.56 14.04
C LEU A 108 3.92 15.82 15.14
N ASP A 109 4.31 16.01 16.40
CA ASP A 109 3.64 15.42 17.56
C ASP A 109 2.17 15.85 17.62
N HIS A 110 1.89 17.15 17.45
CA HIS A 110 0.53 17.68 17.47
C HIS A 110 -0.36 17.09 16.36
N CYS A 111 0.17 16.97 15.14
CA CYS A 111 -0.57 16.37 14.03
C CYS A 111 -0.82 14.87 14.25
N ALA A 112 0.20 14.15 14.73
CA ALA A 112 0.14 12.73 15.05
C ALA A 112 -0.94 12.44 16.12
N GLU A 113 -0.96 13.20 17.21
CA GLU A 113 -1.97 13.10 18.28
C GLU A 113 -3.38 13.39 17.76
N ARG A 114 -3.55 14.47 16.99
CA ARG A 114 -4.84 14.87 16.43
C ARG A 114 -5.45 13.79 15.54
N GLU A 115 -4.62 13.07 14.80
CA GLU A 115 -5.04 12.07 13.83
C GLU A 115 -4.98 10.63 14.36
N GLY A 116 -4.43 10.42 15.56
CA GLY A 116 -4.30 9.10 16.17
C GLY A 116 -3.33 8.18 15.42
N VAL A 117 -2.28 8.75 14.81
CA VAL A 117 -1.27 8.02 14.03
C VAL A 117 0.13 8.29 14.56
N PRO A 118 1.14 7.44 14.26
CA PRO A 118 2.53 7.72 14.61
C PRO A 118 3.08 8.97 13.89
N VAL A 119 4.09 9.61 14.50
CA VAL A 119 4.83 10.74 13.90
C VAL A 119 5.39 10.40 12.53
N ASP A 120 5.93 9.19 12.38
CA ASP A 120 6.50 8.70 11.11
C ASP A 120 5.45 8.70 9.98
N THR A 121 4.18 8.48 10.30
CA THR A 121 3.09 8.55 9.30
C THR A 121 2.90 9.97 8.79
N ILE A 122 2.98 10.98 9.67
CA ILE A 122 2.88 12.39 9.28
C ILE A 122 4.10 12.79 8.43
N ALA A 123 5.31 12.40 8.85
CA ALA A 123 6.54 12.69 8.12
C ALA A 123 6.57 12.03 6.74
N ALA A 124 6.15 10.77 6.63
CA ALA A 124 6.06 10.05 5.36
C ALA A 124 5.05 10.70 4.41
N ARG A 125 3.89 11.15 4.88
CA ARG A 125 2.94 11.89 4.03
C ARG A 125 3.52 13.20 3.50
N ALA A 126 4.27 13.93 4.30
CA ALA A 126 4.95 15.14 3.82
C ALA A 126 6.00 14.84 2.75
N LEU A 127 6.65 13.67 2.80
CA LEU A 127 7.54 13.20 1.74
C LEU A 127 6.76 12.76 0.50
N ASP A 128 5.60 12.09 0.66
CA ASP A 128 4.72 11.72 -0.45
C ASP A 128 4.22 12.98 -1.17
N ASP A 129 3.80 14.02 -0.43
CA ASP A 129 3.38 15.31 -1.01
C ASP A 129 4.53 15.98 -1.77
N TYR A 130 5.75 15.93 -1.23
CA TYR A 130 6.94 16.45 -1.90
C TYR A 130 7.24 15.68 -3.19
N MET A 131 7.14 14.35 -3.14
CA MET A 131 7.31 13.46 -4.29
C MET A 131 6.29 13.80 -5.40
N VAL A 132 5.02 13.98 -5.04
CA VAL A 132 3.97 14.36 -6.00
C VAL A 132 4.26 15.73 -6.62
N ALA A 133 4.70 16.71 -5.83
CA ALA A 133 5.01 18.04 -6.33
C ALA A 133 6.20 18.08 -7.31
N HIS A 134 7.11 17.10 -7.20
CA HIS A 134 8.33 17.00 -8.00
C HIS A 134 8.33 15.78 -8.95
N HIS A 135 7.16 15.21 -9.22
CA HIS A 135 7.02 13.94 -9.92
C HIS A 135 7.84 13.85 -11.22
N ASP A 136 7.69 14.83 -12.12
CA ASP A 136 8.31 14.79 -13.44
C ASP A 136 9.84 14.84 -13.36
N GLU A 137 10.37 15.67 -12.46
CA GLU A 137 11.81 15.77 -12.19
C GLU A 137 12.36 14.46 -11.63
N LEU A 138 11.64 13.84 -10.68
CA LEU A 138 12.07 12.60 -10.05
C LEU A 138 11.99 11.41 -11.02
N ALA A 139 10.98 11.38 -11.90
CA ALA A 139 10.84 10.35 -12.92
C ALA A 139 12.00 10.36 -13.93
N ASP A 140 12.52 11.54 -14.27
CA ASP A 140 13.68 11.67 -15.16
C ASP A 140 15.01 11.31 -14.46
N ALA A 141 15.09 11.49 -13.13
CA ALA A 141 16.33 11.40 -12.38
C ALA A 141 16.55 10.05 -11.66
N ILE A 142 15.49 9.35 -11.27
CA ILE A 142 15.56 8.13 -10.46
C ILE A 142 15.21 6.92 -11.33
N GLU A 143 16.17 6.01 -11.46
CA GLU A 143 15.95 4.70 -12.09
C GLU A 143 14.88 3.92 -11.31
N ASP A 144 14.00 3.21 -12.02
CA ASP A 144 12.88 2.44 -11.47
C ASP A 144 11.83 3.26 -10.69
N TYR A 145 11.82 4.60 -10.82
CA TYR A 145 10.83 5.45 -10.16
C TYR A 145 9.39 5.12 -10.57
N SER A 146 9.15 4.85 -11.86
CA SER A 146 7.82 4.45 -12.34
C SER A 146 7.35 3.14 -11.72
N ILE A 147 8.26 2.17 -11.51
CA ILE A 147 7.94 0.91 -10.83
C ILE A 147 7.42 1.19 -9.42
N ALA A 148 8.02 2.11 -8.69
CA ALA A 148 7.55 2.47 -7.34
C ALA A 148 6.13 3.08 -7.32
N LEU A 149 5.72 3.76 -8.40
CA LEU A 149 4.41 4.39 -8.52
C LEU A 149 3.33 3.44 -9.03
N ASP A 150 3.69 2.57 -9.98
CA ASP A 150 2.75 1.65 -10.62
C ASP A 150 2.56 0.35 -9.82
N TRP A 151 3.47 0.06 -8.89
CA TRP A 151 3.37 -1.12 -8.04
C TRP A 151 2.15 -1.06 -7.09
N PRO A 152 1.39 -2.17 -6.94
CA PRO A 152 1.62 -3.49 -7.53
C PRO A 152 0.94 -3.69 -8.90
N GLU A 153 1.66 -4.27 -9.85
CA GLU A 153 1.11 -4.76 -11.11
C GLU A 153 0.64 -6.22 -11.00
N GLU A 154 -0.08 -6.72 -12.02
CA GLU A 154 -0.57 -8.11 -12.06
C GLU A 154 0.55 -9.14 -11.83
N GLN A 155 1.71 -8.92 -12.44
CA GLN A 155 2.87 -9.79 -12.34
C GLN A 155 3.52 -9.84 -10.94
N ASP A 156 3.25 -8.85 -10.08
CA ASP A 156 3.87 -8.75 -8.75
C ASP A 156 3.10 -9.51 -7.68
N VAL A 157 1.80 -9.73 -7.89
CA VAL A 157 0.89 -10.37 -6.91
C VAL A 157 0.37 -11.71 -7.38
N THR A 158 0.60 -12.08 -8.64
CA THR A 158 0.23 -13.40 -9.18
C THR A 158 1.27 -14.44 -8.73
N PRO A 159 0.86 -15.56 -8.13
CA PRO A 159 1.81 -16.60 -7.74
C PRO A 159 2.52 -17.14 -8.98
N ARG A 160 3.86 -17.09 -8.96
CA ARG A 160 4.69 -17.78 -9.95
C ARG A 160 4.51 -19.28 -9.77
N ALA A 161 4.21 -19.98 -10.86
CA ALA A 161 4.03 -21.43 -10.92
C ALA A 161 5.30 -22.20 -10.53
#